data_AF-A0A359LWC9-F1
#
_entry.id   AF-A0A359LWC9-F1
#
_cell.length_a   1.000
_cell.length_b   1.000
_cell.length_c   1.000
_cell.angle_alpha   90.00
_cell.angle_beta   90.00
_cell.angle_gamma   90.00
#
_symmetry.space_group_name_H-M   'P 1'
#
loop_
_entity.id
_entity.type
_entity.pdbx_description
1 polymer ?
#
loop_
_entity_poly.entity_id
_entity_poly.type
_entity_poly.pdbx_seq_one_letter_code
_entity_poly.pdbx_strand_id
1 'polypeptide(L)'
;KRQLDVLDRRLAESPYLAGDDYTIADIAVWPWYGALAKGQLYEAGEFLQVHTYTNVVRWADRIAQRPAAQRGRKVNRTWGEPSSQLHERHDASDFDTRTQDKLASPG
;
A
#
# COMPACT_ATOMS: atom_id res chain seq x y z
N LYS A 1 -1.34 2.87 18.54
CA LYS A 1 -0.91 4.29 18.69
C LYS A 1 0.61 4.45 18.78
N ARG A 2 1.33 3.82 19.74
CA ARG A 2 2.80 3.95 19.89
C ARG A 2 3.63 3.65 18.63
N GLN A 3 3.30 2.61 17.87
CA GLN A 3 4.07 2.25 16.67
C GLN A 3 3.93 3.30 15.54
N LEU A 4 2.74 3.88 15.35
CA LEU A 4 2.53 4.96 14.38
C LEU A 4 3.33 6.21 14.77
N ASP A 5 3.37 6.56 16.06
CA ASP A 5 4.17 7.67 16.56
C ASP A 5 5.68 7.48 16.32
N VAL A 6 6.20 6.26 16.55
CA VAL A 6 7.61 5.93 16.25
C VAL A 6 7.91 6.08 14.76
N LEU A 7 7.03 5.59 13.89
CA LEU A 7 7.19 5.70 12.45
C LEU A 7 7.13 7.16 11.99
N ASP A 8 6.18 7.93 12.50
CA ASP A 8 6.00 9.34 12.11
C ASP A 8 7.22 10.18 12.47
N ARG A 9 7.74 10.02 13.69
CA ARG A 9 8.96 10.69 14.14
C ARG A 9 10.18 10.30 13.30
N ARG A 10 10.33 9.00 13.00
CA ARG A 10 11.42 8.53 12.13
C ARG A 10 11.33 9.14 10.72
N LEU A 11 10.12 9.17 10.16
CA LEU A 11 9.85 9.70 8.82
C LEU A 11 9.85 11.24 8.76
N ALA A 12 9.79 11.93 9.91
CA ALA A 12 10.04 13.37 9.98
C ALA A 12 11.50 13.70 9.64
N GLU A 13 12.44 12.83 9.99
CA GLU A 13 13.88 13.02 9.80
C GLU A 13 14.39 12.48 8.46
N SER A 14 13.63 11.61 7.80
CA SER A 14 14.10 10.87 6.63
C SER A 14 12.96 10.51 5.66
N PRO A 15 13.20 10.45 4.33
CA PRO A 15 12.15 10.12 3.37
C PRO A 15 11.68 8.65 3.47
N TYR A 16 12.55 7.74 3.91
CA TYR A 16 12.28 6.31 4.09
C TYR A 16 12.73 5.82 5.47
N LEU A 17 12.36 4.59 5.83
CA LEU A 17 12.60 4.07 7.18
C LEU A 17 14.09 3.89 7.49
N ALA A 18 14.87 3.45 6.51
CA ALA A 18 16.30 3.16 6.67
C ALA A 18 17.22 4.34 6.32
N GLY A 19 16.69 5.47 5.86
CA GLY A 19 17.48 6.60 5.38
C GLY A 19 16.91 7.20 4.10
N ASP A 20 17.80 7.68 3.24
CA ASP A 20 17.41 8.37 2.00
C ASP A 20 16.93 7.42 0.89
N ASP A 21 17.24 6.13 1.02
CA ASP A 21 16.94 5.11 0.04
C ASP A 21 15.76 4.22 0.45
N TYR A 22 14.98 3.82 -0.56
CA TYR A 22 13.90 2.84 -0.40
C TYR A 22 14.46 1.43 -0.24
N THR A 23 14.08 0.74 0.83
CA THR A 23 14.62 -0.58 1.16
C THR A 23 13.52 -1.62 1.42
N ILE A 24 13.94 -2.86 1.68
CA ILE A 24 13.05 -3.92 2.15
C ILE A 24 12.35 -3.57 3.47
N ALA A 25 12.88 -2.66 4.28
CA ALA A 25 12.22 -2.18 5.49
C ALA A 25 10.90 -1.46 5.13
N ASP A 26 10.91 -0.61 4.11
CA ASP A 26 9.72 0.06 3.63
C ASP A 26 8.71 -0.93 3.01
N ILE A 27 9.21 -1.91 2.25
CA ILE A 27 8.37 -2.99 1.67
C ILE A 27 7.65 -3.78 2.77
N ALA A 28 8.35 -4.11 3.86
CA ALA A 28 7.79 -4.90 4.95
C ALA A 28 6.73 -4.12 5.76
N VAL A 29 6.95 -2.83 5.98
CA VAL A 29 6.12 -1.99 6.86
C VAL A 29 4.93 -1.35 6.14
N TRP A 30 5.10 -0.98 4.86
CA TRP A 30 4.10 -0.21 4.10
C TRP A 30 2.73 -0.89 3.93
N PRO A 31 2.63 -2.21 3.62
CA PRO A 31 1.33 -2.86 3.48
C PRO A 31 0.46 -2.82 4.75
N TRP A 32 1.09 -2.70 5.93
CA TRP A 32 0.40 -2.61 7.21
C TRP A 32 0.11 -1.16 7.59
N TYR A 33 1.16 -0.37 7.83
CA TYR A 33 1.01 0.97 8.40
C TYR A 33 0.63 2.02 7.36
N GLY A 34 1.06 1.83 6.10
CA GLY A 34 0.62 2.68 5.00
C GLY A 34 -0.88 2.51 4.75
N ALA A 35 -1.36 1.27 4.63
CA ALA A 35 -2.79 1.00 4.47
C ALA A 35 -3.62 1.47 5.67
N LEU A 36 -3.13 1.30 6.90
CA LEU A 36 -3.77 1.82 8.12
C LEU A 36 -3.84 3.36 8.11
N ALA A 37 -2.75 4.05 7.79
CA ALA A 37 -2.70 5.51 7.73
C ALA A 37 -3.60 6.08 6.63
N LYS A 38 -3.82 5.32 5.55
CA LYS A 38 -4.76 5.66 4.47
C LYS A 38 -6.21 5.29 4.79
N GLY A 39 -6.50 4.78 6.00
CA GLY A 39 -7.86 4.39 6.42
C GLY A 39 -8.40 3.15 5.70
N GLN A 40 -7.53 2.36 5.06
CA GLN A 40 -7.91 1.20 4.23
C GLN A 40 -8.02 -0.11 5.04
N LEU A 41 -7.71 -0.05 6.33
CA LEU A 41 -7.76 -1.19 7.25
C LEU A 41 -8.69 -0.90 8.42
N TYR A 42 -9.54 -1.88 8.73
CA TYR A 42 -10.35 -1.99 9.94
C TYR A 42 -11.34 -0.84 10.21
N GLU A 43 -11.70 -0.03 9.20
CA GLU A 43 -12.50 1.20 9.38
C GLU A 43 -11.95 2.13 10.48
N ALA A 44 -10.66 1.98 10.81
CA ALA A 44 -10.07 2.55 12.03
C ALA A 44 -9.51 3.96 11.83
N GLY A 45 -9.65 4.53 10.62
CA GLY A 45 -9.06 5.83 10.27
C GLY A 45 -9.56 6.97 11.16
N GLU A 46 -10.86 6.99 11.46
CA GLU A 46 -11.47 8.01 12.33
C GLU A 46 -11.08 7.79 13.81
N PHE A 47 -11.11 6.53 14.28
CA PHE A 47 -10.80 6.16 15.67
C PHE A 47 -9.33 6.36 16.06
N LEU A 48 -8.41 6.20 15.12
CA LEU A 48 -6.96 6.32 15.36
C LEU A 48 -6.40 7.72 15.07
N GLN A 49 -7.23 8.68 14.62
CA GLN A 49 -6.80 10.02 14.20
C GLN A 49 -5.63 9.98 13.20
N VAL A 50 -5.67 9.05 12.24
CA VAL A 50 -4.50 8.73 11.39
C VAL A 50 -4.00 9.91 10.55
N HIS A 51 -4.88 10.88 10.28
CA HIS A 51 -4.56 12.12 9.57
C HIS A 51 -3.53 12.99 10.30
N THR A 52 -3.32 12.79 11.61
CA THR A 52 -2.32 13.52 12.40
C THR A 52 -0.89 13.04 12.15
N TYR A 53 -0.70 11.82 11.62
CA TYR A 53 0.60 11.25 11.28
C TYR A 53 1.01 11.66 9.86
N THR A 54 1.29 12.94 9.67
CA THR A 54 1.53 13.55 8.34
C THR A 54 2.74 12.96 7.63
N ASN A 55 3.78 12.56 8.36
CA ASN A 55 4.99 11.96 7.76
C ASN A 55 4.73 10.53 7.31
N VAL A 56 3.96 9.76 8.08
CA VAL A 56 3.51 8.42 7.66
C VAL A 56 2.62 8.51 6.42
N VAL A 57 1.68 9.45 6.37
CA VAL A 57 0.81 9.66 5.19
C VAL A 57 1.65 10.02 3.95
N ARG A 58 2.58 10.98 4.08
CA ARG A 58 3.50 11.37 3.01
C ARG A 58 4.31 10.19 2.48
N TRP A 59 4.90 9.40 3.38
CA TRP A 59 5.66 8.19 3.02
C TRP A 59 4.77 7.14 2.35
N ALA A 60 3.56 6.93 2.87
CA ALA A 60 2.62 5.97 2.32
C ALA A 60 2.21 6.34 0.88
N ASP A 61 1.92 7.61 0.63
CA ASP A 61 1.56 8.13 -0.70
C ASP A 61 2.73 8.03 -1.69
N ARG A 62 3.95 8.35 -1.23
CA ARG A 62 5.16 8.21 -2.05
C ARG A 62 5.36 6.79 -2.53
N ILE A 63 5.18 5.79 -1.66
CA ILE A 63 5.32 4.37 -2.04
C ILE A 63 4.14 3.94 -2.92
N ALA A 64 2.91 4.41 -2.65
CA ALA A 64 1.73 4.10 -3.45
C ALA A 64 1.84 4.54 -4.93
N GLN A 65 2.65 5.57 -5.21
CA GLN A 65 2.92 6.04 -6.57
C GLN A 65 3.90 5.14 -7.35
N ARG A 66 4.63 4.22 -6.69
CA ARG A 66 5.60 3.36 -7.35
C ARG A 66 4.87 2.32 -8.23
N PRO A 67 5.21 2.17 -9.53
CA PRO A 67 4.57 1.18 -10.40
C PRO A 67 4.68 -0.25 -9.86
N ALA A 68 5.80 -0.60 -9.22
CA ALA A 68 5.99 -1.91 -8.61
C ALA A 68 5.07 -2.14 -7.40
N ALA A 69 4.83 -1.12 -6.55
CA ALA A 69 3.90 -1.22 -5.43
C ALA A 69 2.45 -1.36 -5.92
N GLN A 70 2.08 -0.61 -6.97
CA GLN A 70 0.77 -0.69 -7.61
C GLN A 70 0.48 -2.05 -8.25
N ARG A 71 1.50 -2.70 -8.84
CA ARG A 71 1.37 -4.08 -9.35
C ARG A 71 1.36 -5.09 -8.22
N GLY A 72 2.31 -5.02 -7.29
CA GLY A 72 2.47 -5.97 -6.19
C GLY A 72 1.22 -6.10 -5.34
N ARG A 73 0.54 -4.99 -5.03
CA ARG A 73 -0.70 -5.00 -4.24
C ARG A 73 -1.90 -5.72 -4.89
N LYS A 74 -1.82 -6.07 -6.17
CA LYS A 74 -2.90 -6.79 -6.88
C LYS A 74 -2.75 -8.31 -6.77
N VAL A 75 -1.52 -8.78 -6.65
CA VAL A 75 -1.20 -10.21 -6.71
C VAL A 75 -1.79 -10.94 -5.50
N ASN A 76 -2.44 -12.08 -5.74
CA ASN A 76 -3.18 -12.90 -4.78
C ASN A 76 -4.28 -12.15 -4.01
N ARG A 77 -4.71 -10.98 -4.49
CA ARG A 77 -5.77 -10.20 -3.85
C ARG A 77 -7.14 -10.60 -4.40
N THR A 78 -8.04 -11.02 -3.52
CA THR A 78 -9.38 -11.53 -3.83
C THR A 78 -10.52 -10.59 -3.39
N TRP A 79 -10.20 -9.34 -3.07
CA TRP A 79 -11.14 -8.37 -2.50
C TRP A 79 -10.82 -6.94 -2.95
N GLY A 80 -11.80 -6.03 -2.81
CA GLY A 80 -11.70 -4.63 -3.26
C GLY A 80 -12.18 -4.47 -4.71
N GLU A 81 -11.77 -3.39 -5.39
CA GLU A 81 -12.14 -3.15 -6.79
C GLU A 81 -11.62 -4.28 -7.72
N PRO A 82 -12.43 -4.83 -8.65
CA PRO A 82 -12.02 -5.91 -9.54
C PRO A 82 -10.75 -5.63 -10.34
N SER A 83 -10.54 -4.38 -10.78
CA SER A 83 -9.31 -3.92 -11.47
C SER A 83 -8.04 -3.93 -10.59
N SER A 84 -8.22 -4.10 -9.28
CA SER A 84 -7.16 -4.22 -8.28
C SER A 84 -6.92 -5.66 -7.82
N GLN A 85 -7.63 -6.64 -8.38
CA GLN A 85 -7.56 -8.06 -8.02
C GLN A 85 -6.89 -8.86 -9.14
N LEU A 86 -5.79 -9.56 -8.79
CA LEU A 86 -5.14 -10.55 -9.63
C LEU A 86 -4.91 -11.80 -8.78
N HIS A 87 -5.79 -12.80 -8.89
CA HIS A 87 -5.80 -13.96 -7.98
C HIS A 87 -4.51 -14.78 -8.06
N GLU A 88 -3.92 -14.89 -9.25
CA GLU A 88 -2.66 -15.58 -9.49
C GLU A 88 -1.83 -14.81 -10.52
N ARG A 89 -0.51 -14.90 -10.42
CA ARG A 89 0.43 -14.29 -11.35
C ARG A 89 1.46 -15.32 -11.77
N HIS A 90 1.46 -15.66 -13.05
CA HIS A 90 2.37 -16.61 -13.68
C HIS A 90 3.18 -15.96 -14.81
N ASP A 91 2.74 -14.80 -15.32
CA ASP A 91 3.44 -14.00 -16.33
C ASP A 91 3.36 -12.48 -16.01
N ALA A 92 4.15 -11.64 -16.70
CA ALA A 92 4.03 -10.19 -16.59
C ALA A 92 2.77 -9.65 -17.28
N SER A 93 2.35 -10.26 -18.39
CA SER A 93 1.16 -9.91 -19.16
C SER A 93 -0.17 -10.19 -18.45
N ASP A 94 -0.14 -10.93 -17.32
CA ASP A 94 -1.34 -11.19 -16.51
C ASP A 94 -1.97 -9.89 -15.97
N PHE A 95 -1.18 -8.84 -15.72
CA PHE A 95 -1.73 -7.53 -15.32
C PHE A 95 -2.58 -6.89 -16.42
N ASP A 96 -2.30 -7.22 -17.68
CA ASP A 96 -2.98 -6.65 -18.85
C ASP A 96 -4.20 -7.46 -19.28
N THR A 97 -4.31 -8.72 -18.87
CA THR A 97 -5.33 -9.64 -19.39
C THR A 97 -6.12 -10.41 -18.34
N ARG A 98 -5.63 -10.53 -17.10
CA ARG A 98 -6.17 -11.45 -16.07
C ARG A 98 -6.60 -10.80 -14.75
N THR A 99 -6.70 -9.48 -14.69
CA THR A 99 -7.37 -8.82 -13.56
C THR A 99 -8.88 -9.12 -13.59
N GLN A 100 -9.54 -9.14 -12.42
CA GLN A 100 -10.92 -9.65 -12.34
C GLN A 100 -11.93 -8.83 -13.14
N ASP A 101 -11.72 -7.53 -13.33
CA ASP A 101 -12.52 -6.67 -14.23
C ASP A 101 -12.49 -7.15 -15.70
N LYS A 102 -11.35 -7.67 -16.15
CA LYS A 102 -11.14 -8.16 -17.52
C LYS A 102 -11.75 -9.55 -17.75
N LEU A 103 -11.78 -10.36 -16.70
CA LEU A 103 -12.38 -11.70 -16.73
C LEU A 103 -13.91 -11.66 -16.55
N ALA A 104 -14.43 -10.65 -15.85
CA ALA A 104 -15.85 -10.51 -15.56
C ALA A 104 -16.65 -9.79 -16.65
N SER A 105 -15.98 -9.14 -17.61
CA SER A 105 -16.64 -8.48 -18.74
C SER A 105 -17.12 -9.54 -19.74
N PRO A 106 -18.44 -9.75 -19.95
CA PRO A 106 -18.93 -10.57 -21.03
C PRO A 106 -18.64 -9.84 -22.35
N GLY A 107 -18.15 -10.57 -23.35
CA GLY A 107 -18.13 -10.08 -24.73
C GLY A 107 -19.53 -9.84 -25.28
#